data_AF-A0A6I1NKQ8-F1
#
_entry.id   AF-A0A6I1NKQ8-F1
#
_cell.length_a   1.000
_cell.length_b   1.000
_cell.length_c   1.000
_cell.angle_alpha   90.00
_cell.angle_beta   90.00
_cell.angle_gamma   90.00
#
_symmetry.space_group_name_H-M   'P 1'
#
loop_
_entity.id
_entity.type
_entity.pdbx_description
1 polymer ?
#
loop_
_entity_poly.entity_id
_entity_poly.type
_entity_poly.pdbx_seq_one_letter_code
_entity_poly.pdbx_strand_id
1 'polypeptide(L)'
;MRLHNLKDAGSLMPQWATACLLNVAFLALYTVAVYRFDAKPSSYVASSCTAAILLSLVLALCLLVRDIVNAKTGEVAHAVSKGAVTGLNLSWAITCVAFLCYIGWAPVSEYVASNAGVVVSGIGAFAMVGVGYFIATPNTKGTPTDTQSAQSMSIAPGFKPTLVQQPSFQVTMADLTRLMAHQAGRAIGYSGSNVLFDDSFSLDLDVNDRVARVYSNTNLIHSEEFMNWRLHMLMMGSAAESVLVGSSSQAALDDLTSFDDLASRYLTLRMDRTFNATPINMHEAQIKASRIAMLRKSVYDRCHATCADNRQTLADLVKLMRTRNVLTYGDIRAHLERVKTPEGFPVARFDDSEILKKALLAFDDHQEVTMEGAFQNTTGSDQVETFDDALTEQMDAEQEFTRPCDRTDPANEVQSGSYTNVHKLLA
;
A
#
# COMPACT_ATOMS: atom_id res chain seq x y z
N MET A 1 32.29 1.74 -5.85
CA MET A 1 32.15 3.07 -5.21
C MET A 1 31.13 3.91 -5.98
N ARG A 2 30.23 4.65 -5.29
CA ARG A 2 29.48 5.83 -5.77
C ARG A 2 28.10 5.73 -6.47
N LEU A 3 27.32 4.63 -6.42
CA LEU A 3 25.89 4.70 -6.80
C LEU A 3 24.95 4.96 -5.60
N HIS A 4 25.28 4.41 -4.43
CA HIS A 4 24.53 4.68 -3.19
C HIS A 4 24.63 6.14 -2.77
N ASN A 5 25.82 6.73 -2.81
CA ASN A 5 26.02 8.15 -2.49
C ASN A 5 25.26 9.10 -3.45
N LEU A 6 25.01 8.68 -4.69
CA LEU A 6 24.22 9.44 -5.67
C LEU A 6 22.72 9.37 -5.36
N LYS A 7 22.25 8.22 -4.91
CA LYS A 7 20.87 8.00 -4.44
C LYS A 7 20.60 8.78 -3.15
N ASP A 8 21.54 8.74 -2.20
CA ASP A 8 21.44 9.46 -0.93
C ASP A 8 21.55 10.98 -1.14
N ALA A 9 22.45 11.44 -2.01
CA ALA A 9 22.51 12.85 -2.40
C ALA A 9 21.24 13.31 -3.14
N GLY A 10 20.63 12.45 -3.97
CA GLY A 10 19.35 12.72 -4.64
C GLY A 10 18.19 12.95 -3.67
N SER A 11 18.20 12.28 -2.51
CA SER A 11 17.19 12.49 -1.45
C SER A 11 17.35 13.82 -0.70
N LEU A 12 18.54 14.43 -0.77
CA LEU A 12 18.88 15.70 -0.12
C LEU A 12 18.79 16.91 -1.06
N MET A 13 18.54 16.69 -2.36
CA MET A 13 18.47 17.80 -3.31
C MET A 13 17.18 18.60 -3.14
N PRO A 14 17.23 19.94 -3.23
CA PRO A 14 16.04 20.77 -3.31
C PRO A 14 15.15 20.32 -4.47
N GLN A 15 13.83 20.36 -4.28
CA GLN A 15 12.86 19.89 -5.29
C GLN A 15 13.00 20.58 -6.67
N TRP A 16 13.57 21.78 -6.73
CA TRP A 16 13.84 22.52 -7.97
C TRP A 16 15.13 22.09 -8.69
N ALA A 17 16.03 21.35 -8.03
CA ALA A 17 17.34 20.99 -8.58
C ALA A 17 17.22 20.04 -9.78
N THR A 18 16.26 19.11 -9.75
CA THR A 18 15.99 18.18 -10.85
C THR A 18 15.53 18.90 -12.11
N ALA A 19 14.56 19.81 -11.98
CA ALA A 19 14.07 20.64 -13.08
C ALA A 19 15.18 21.55 -13.64
N CYS A 20 16.05 22.08 -12.79
CA CYS A 20 17.21 22.86 -13.20
C CYS A 20 18.22 22.02 -14.00
N LEU A 21 18.59 20.84 -13.50
CA LEU A 21 19.52 19.92 -14.18
C LEU A 21 18.99 19.48 -15.54
N LEU A 22 17.69 19.16 -15.63
CA LEU A 22 17.04 18.83 -16.91
C LEU A 22 17.10 20.00 -17.88
N ASN A 23 16.82 21.22 -17.43
CA ASN A 23 16.89 22.40 -18.29
C ASN A 23 18.30 22.63 -18.83
N VAL A 24 19.32 22.55 -17.96
CA VAL A 24 20.73 22.68 -18.36
C VAL A 24 21.13 21.58 -19.34
N ALA A 25 20.72 20.33 -19.09
CA ALA A 25 21.02 19.21 -19.96
C ALA A 25 20.42 19.40 -21.37
N PHE A 26 19.14 19.78 -21.46
CA PHE A 26 18.48 20.02 -22.75
C PHE A 26 19.01 21.28 -23.46
N LEU A 27 19.41 22.32 -22.73
CA LEU A 27 20.05 23.49 -23.31
C LEU A 27 21.45 23.14 -23.88
N ALA A 28 22.21 22.29 -23.18
CA ALA A 28 23.48 21.78 -23.66
C ALA A 28 23.29 20.91 -24.92
N LEU A 29 22.29 20.02 -24.93
CA LEU A 29 21.95 19.23 -26.12
C LEU A 29 21.53 20.12 -27.29
N TYR A 30 20.74 21.16 -27.04
CA TYR A 30 20.32 22.13 -28.04
C TYR A 30 21.50 22.90 -28.64
N THR A 31 22.42 23.40 -27.80
CA THR A 31 23.61 24.09 -28.29
C THR A 31 24.51 23.16 -29.10
N VAL A 32 24.71 21.91 -28.65
CA VAL A 32 25.42 20.89 -29.44
C VAL A 32 24.73 20.65 -30.78
N ALA A 33 23.40 20.55 -30.81
CA ALA A 33 22.65 20.40 -32.06
C ALA A 33 22.84 21.60 -32.99
N VAL A 34 22.88 22.84 -32.48
CA VAL A 34 23.12 24.03 -33.31
C VAL A 34 24.50 23.99 -33.99
N TYR A 35 25.53 23.51 -33.29
CA TYR A 35 26.90 23.51 -33.80
C TYR A 35 27.31 22.25 -34.56
N ARG A 36 26.75 21.09 -34.23
CA ARG A 36 27.20 19.77 -34.72
C ARG A 36 26.17 19.03 -35.56
N PHE A 37 24.92 19.49 -35.64
CA PHE A 37 23.91 18.83 -36.44
C PHE A 37 24.00 19.27 -37.90
N ASP A 38 24.25 18.32 -38.80
CA ASP A 38 24.47 18.58 -40.22
C ASP A 38 23.18 18.94 -40.96
N ALA A 39 22.06 18.30 -40.60
CA ALA A 39 20.74 18.55 -41.19
C ALA A 39 20.03 19.74 -40.53
N LYS A 40 20.57 20.94 -40.71
CA LYS A 40 20.05 22.14 -40.05
C LYS A 40 18.64 22.50 -40.54
N PRO A 41 17.72 22.87 -39.64
CA PRO A 41 16.39 23.34 -40.03
C PRO A 41 16.44 24.68 -40.74
N SER A 42 15.32 25.09 -41.33
CA SER A 42 15.19 26.43 -41.93
C SER A 42 15.50 27.53 -40.90
N SER A 43 16.02 28.67 -41.35
CA SER A 43 16.40 29.81 -40.50
C SER A 43 15.24 30.30 -39.62
N TYR A 44 14.01 30.28 -40.15
CA TYR A 44 12.80 30.63 -39.41
C TYR A 44 12.53 29.69 -38.23
N VAL A 45 12.63 28.38 -38.44
CA VAL A 45 12.41 27.37 -37.38
C VAL A 45 13.51 27.45 -36.33
N ALA A 46 14.78 27.58 -36.75
CA ALA A 46 15.90 27.75 -35.84
C ALA A 46 15.72 29.00 -34.94
N SER A 47 15.33 30.14 -35.53
CA SER A 47 15.09 31.39 -34.79
C SER A 47 13.87 31.33 -33.86
N SER A 48 12.86 30.56 -34.23
CA SER A 48 11.64 30.37 -33.43
C SER A 48 11.92 29.46 -32.24
N CYS A 49 12.72 28.40 -32.40
CA CYS A 49 13.17 27.54 -31.32
C CYS A 49 14.03 28.31 -30.30
N THR A 50 14.97 29.14 -30.74
CA THR A 50 15.78 29.97 -29.82
C THR A 50 14.92 31.00 -29.09
N ALA A 51 14.00 31.68 -29.79
CA ALA A 51 13.09 32.65 -29.18
C ALA A 51 12.16 32.00 -28.15
N ALA A 52 11.63 30.80 -28.43
CA ALA A 52 10.77 30.07 -27.51
C ALA A 52 11.51 29.66 -26.22
N ILE A 53 12.76 29.20 -26.34
CA ILE A 53 13.61 28.87 -25.18
C ILE A 53 13.85 30.13 -24.33
N LEU A 54 14.25 31.24 -24.94
CA LEU A 54 14.47 32.50 -24.21
C LEU A 54 13.20 33.02 -23.54
N LEU A 55 12.07 33.01 -24.25
CA LEU A 55 10.79 33.44 -23.72
C LEU A 55 10.33 32.55 -22.55
N SER A 56 10.58 31.24 -22.61
CA SER A 56 10.27 30.32 -21.51
C SER A 56 11.03 30.63 -20.22
N LEU A 57 12.30 31.06 -20.33
CA LEU A 57 13.13 31.44 -19.19
C LEU A 57 12.62 32.75 -18.56
N VAL A 58 12.20 33.70 -19.40
CA VAL A 58 11.60 34.95 -18.93
C VAL A 58 10.26 34.67 -18.21
N LEU A 59 9.40 33.83 -18.80
CA LEU A 59 8.15 33.42 -18.17
C LEU A 59 8.37 32.67 -16.85
N ALA A 60 9.37 31.79 -16.79
CA ALA A 60 9.75 31.09 -15.56
C ALA A 60 10.14 32.08 -14.44
N LEU A 61 10.90 33.12 -14.77
CA LEU A 61 11.27 34.18 -13.84
C LEU A 61 10.03 34.99 -13.38
N CYS A 62 9.12 35.34 -14.30
CA CYS A 62 7.89 36.04 -13.96
C CYS A 62 6.99 35.22 -13.03
N LEU A 63 6.90 33.89 -13.24
CA LEU A 63 6.13 32.99 -12.36
C LEU A 63 6.75 32.90 -10.97
N LEU A 64 8.08 32.83 -10.88
CA LEU A 64 8.79 32.86 -9.60
C LEU A 64 8.52 34.17 -8.85
N VAL A 65 8.64 35.33 -9.52
CA VAL A 65 8.36 36.64 -8.91
C VAL A 65 6.91 36.74 -8.46
N ARG A 66 5.97 36.26 -9.27
CA ARG A 66 4.54 36.23 -8.93
C ARG A 66 4.28 35.43 -7.65
N ASP A 67 4.90 34.27 -7.49
CA ASP A 67 4.68 33.41 -6.32
C ASP A 67 5.32 34.01 -5.07
N ILE A 68 6.45 34.71 -5.19
CA ILE A 68 7.09 35.44 -4.08
C ILE A 68 6.22 36.62 -3.63
N VAL A 69 5.69 37.40 -4.57
CA VAL A 69 4.85 38.58 -4.26
C VAL A 69 3.53 38.19 -3.60
N ASN A 70 2.97 37.03 -3.95
CA ASN A 70 1.71 36.54 -3.38
C ASN A 70 1.91 35.72 -2.09
N ALA A 71 3.14 35.58 -1.59
CA ALA A 71 3.43 34.77 -0.41
C ALA A 71 2.99 35.47 0.88
N LYS A 72 2.42 34.70 1.82
CA LYS A 72 2.13 35.19 3.18
C LYS A 72 3.42 35.35 3.98
N THR A 73 3.44 36.32 4.90
CA THR A 73 4.57 36.55 5.81
C THR A 73 4.89 35.28 6.61
N GLY A 74 6.12 34.78 6.49
CA GLY A 74 6.59 33.53 7.10
C GLY A 74 6.72 32.34 6.13
N GLU A 75 6.12 32.41 4.95
CA GLU A 75 6.11 31.30 3.96
C GLU A 75 6.99 31.56 2.72
N VAL A 76 7.86 32.58 2.75
CA VAL A 76 8.65 33.02 1.59
C VAL A 76 9.53 31.91 1.03
N ALA A 77 10.19 31.10 1.88
CA ALA A 77 11.03 30.00 1.43
C ALA A 77 10.24 28.91 0.68
N HIS A 78 9.02 28.62 1.13
CA HIS A 78 8.13 27.67 0.48
C HIS A 78 7.60 28.21 -0.86
N ALA A 79 7.23 29.50 -0.90
CA ALA A 79 6.80 30.18 -2.12
C ALA A 79 7.91 30.26 -3.19
N VAL A 80 9.15 30.54 -2.78
CA VAL A 80 10.32 30.50 -3.67
C VAL A 80 10.52 29.11 -4.25
N SER A 81 10.46 28.06 -3.42
CA SER A 81 10.61 26.68 -3.88
C SER A 81 9.52 26.30 -4.88
N LYS A 82 8.25 26.62 -4.57
CA LYS A 82 7.10 26.33 -5.44
C LYS A 82 7.16 27.09 -6.77
N GLY A 83 7.49 28.37 -6.74
CA GLY A 83 7.65 29.20 -7.93
C GLY A 83 8.81 28.73 -8.80
N ALA A 84 9.94 28.36 -8.18
CA ALA A 84 11.09 27.80 -8.88
C ALA A 84 10.75 26.47 -9.57
N VAL A 85 10.08 25.53 -8.88
CA VAL A 85 9.66 24.25 -9.47
C VAL A 85 8.70 24.49 -10.64
N THR A 86 7.70 25.35 -10.49
CA THR A 86 6.69 25.60 -11.53
C THR A 86 7.32 26.28 -12.76
N GLY A 87 8.14 27.31 -12.55
CA GLY A 87 8.82 28.03 -13.63
C GLY A 87 9.85 27.16 -14.36
N LEU A 88 10.69 26.43 -13.62
CA LEU A 88 11.69 25.55 -14.22
C LEU A 88 11.05 24.37 -14.96
N ASN A 89 9.94 23.83 -14.46
CA ASN A 89 9.20 22.77 -15.15
C ASN A 89 8.65 23.21 -16.50
N LEU A 90 8.08 24.42 -16.55
CA LEU A 90 7.63 25.02 -17.80
C LEU A 90 8.81 25.22 -18.76
N SER A 91 9.93 25.75 -18.26
CA SER A 91 11.09 26.06 -19.09
C SER A 91 11.74 24.80 -19.68
N TRP A 92 12.05 23.76 -18.89
CA TRP A 92 12.69 22.57 -19.46
C TRP A 92 11.76 21.82 -20.43
N ALA A 93 10.45 21.84 -20.20
CA ALA A 93 9.48 21.25 -21.13
C ALA A 93 9.50 21.98 -22.48
N ILE A 94 9.49 23.31 -22.49
CA ILE A 94 9.59 24.11 -23.72
C ILE A 94 10.95 23.90 -24.39
N THR A 95 12.05 23.85 -23.63
CA THR A 95 13.40 23.56 -24.16
C THR A 95 13.46 22.18 -24.81
N CYS A 96 12.85 21.16 -24.20
CA CYS A 96 12.76 19.81 -24.75
C CYS A 96 11.96 19.78 -26.06
N VAL A 97 10.79 20.40 -26.10
CA VAL A 97 9.96 20.48 -27.32
C VAL A 97 10.69 21.25 -28.42
N ALA A 98 11.34 22.38 -28.09
CA ALA A 98 12.10 23.17 -29.04
C ALA A 98 13.30 22.38 -29.61
N PHE A 99 13.98 21.58 -28.78
CA PHE A 99 15.05 20.67 -29.20
C PHE A 99 14.54 19.57 -30.14
N LEU A 100 13.43 18.91 -29.80
CA LEU A 100 12.82 17.88 -30.64
C LEU A 100 12.35 18.46 -31.98
N CYS A 101 11.77 19.67 -31.98
CA CYS A 101 11.41 20.37 -33.21
C CYS A 101 12.65 20.70 -34.05
N TYR A 102 13.75 21.13 -33.43
CA TYR A 102 14.98 21.49 -34.13
C TYR A 102 15.61 20.29 -34.85
N ILE A 103 15.72 19.14 -34.18
CA ILE A 103 16.31 17.91 -34.77
C ILE A 103 15.32 17.22 -35.72
N GLY A 104 14.03 17.19 -35.36
CA GLY A 104 13.00 16.49 -36.11
C GLY A 104 12.57 17.21 -37.39
N TRP A 105 12.84 18.51 -37.53
CA TRP A 105 12.35 19.29 -38.67
C TRP A 105 12.78 18.73 -40.03
N ALA A 106 14.07 18.43 -40.21
CA ALA A 106 14.59 17.93 -41.48
C ALA A 106 13.91 16.62 -41.92
N PRO A 107 13.94 15.52 -41.13
CA PRO A 107 13.30 14.27 -41.54
C PRO A 107 11.77 14.38 -41.65
N VAL A 108 11.13 15.21 -40.81
CA VAL A 108 9.68 15.43 -40.87
C VAL A 108 9.31 16.18 -42.15
N SER A 109 10.04 17.24 -42.49
CA SER A 109 9.75 18.02 -43.70
C SER A 109 9.94 17.21 -44.99
N GLU A 110 10.95 16.34 -45.03
CA GLU A 110 11.20 15.43 -46.15
C GLU A 110 10.13 14.34 -46.25
N TYR A 111 9.70 13.76 -45.11
CA TYR A 111 8.60 12.81 -45.06
C TYR A 111 7.27 13.44 -45.49
N VAL A 112 6.99 14.68 -45.06
CA VAL A 112 5.78 15.42 -45.43
C VAL A 112 5.78 15.75 -46.92
N ALA A 113 6.92 16.17 -47.47
CA ALA A 113 7.05 16.46 -48.90
C ALA A 113 6.85 15.20 -49.77
N SER A 114 7.31 14.04 -49.30
CA SER A 114 7.20 12.76 -50.01
C SER A 114 5.85 12.06 -49.84
N ASN A 115 5.13 12.33 -48.74
CA ASN A 115 3.90 11.61 -48.37
C ASN A 115 2.75 12.55 -47.97
N ALA A 116 2.55 13.63 -48.73
CA ALA A 116 1.55 14.66 -48.44
C ALA A 116 0.14 14.10 -48.20
N GLY A 117 -0.28 13.10 -48.99
CA GLY A 117 -1.60 12.46 -48.83
C GLY A 117 -1.77 11.72 -47.50
N VAL A 118 -0.74 11.00 -47.05
CA VAL A 118 -0.77 10.27 -45.77
C VAL A 118 -0.78 11.27 -44.60
N VAL A 119 0.02 12.33 -44.68
CA VAL A 119 0.08 13.38 -43.64
C VAL A 119 -1.24 14.11 -43.51
N VAL A 120 -1.87 14.51 -44.62
CA VAL A 120 -3.19 15.16 -44.60
C VAL A 120 -4.25 14.24 -44.00
N SER A 121 -4.24 12.96 -44.37
CA SER A 121 -5.18 11.97 -43.79
C SER A 121 -4.93 11.73 -42.30
N GLY A 122 -3.67 11.73 -41.87
CA GLY A 122 -3.28 11.59 -40.46
C GLY A 122 -3.67 12.80 -39.62
N ILE A 123 -3.47 14.02 -40.14
CA ILE A 123 -3.96 15.26 -39.49
C ILE A 123 -5.48 15.23 -39.40
N GLY A 124 -6.17 14.80 -40.45
CA GLY A 124 -7.63 14.63 -40.44
C GLY A 124 -8.10 13.62 -39.40
N ALA A 125 -7.44 12.46 -39.31
CA ALA A 125 -7.73 11.45 -38.30
C ALA A 125 -7.45 11.96 -36.88
N PHE A 126 -6.34 12.66 -36.67
CA PHE A 126 -6.00 13.23 -35.37
C PHE A 126 -6.98 14.34 -34.96
N ALA A 127 -7.42 15.17 -35.90
CA ALA A 127 -8.46 16.16 -35.67
C ALA A 127 -9.81 15.49 -35.34
N MET A 128 -10.18 14.41 -36.03
CA MET A 128 -11.39 13.64 -35.71
C MET A 128 -11.30 12.99 -34.33
N VAL A 129 -10.14 12.44 -33.95
CA VAL A 129 -9.92 11.89 -32.61
C VAL A 129 -9.93 13.00 -31.56
N GLY A 130 -9.36 14.18 -31.85
CA GLY A 130 -9.40 15.34 -30.96
C GLY A 130 -10.81 15.89 -30.77
N VAL A 131 -11.59 16.01 -31.84
CA VAL A 131 -13.02 16.38 -31.80
C VAL A 131 -13.84 15.30 -31.12
N GLY A 132 -13.58 14.03 -31.42
CA GLY A 132 -14.21 12.89 -30.77
C GLY A 132 -13.90 12.84 -29.28
N TYR A 133 -12.66 13.12 -28.88
CA TYR A 133 -12.25 13.27 -27.50
C TYR A 133 -12.92 14.48 -26.86
N PHE A 134 -12.99 15.63 -27.52
CA PHE A 134 -13.63 16.83 -26.98
C PHE A 134 -15.16 16.68 -26.82
N ILE A 135 -15.79 15.92 -27.71
CA ILE A 135 -17.22 15.55 -27.63
C ILE A 135 -17.44 14.46 -26.58
N ALA A 136 -16.53 13.49 -26.46
CA ALA A 136 -16.61 12.40 -25.50
C ALA A 136 -16.12 12.80 -24.10
N THR A 137 -15.35 13.88 -23.96
CA THR A 137 -15.02 14.44 -22.66
C THR A 137 -16.31 14.96 -22.04
N PRO A 138 -16.77 14.37 -20.92
CA PRO A 138 -17.97 14.84 -20.25
C PRO A 138 -17.76 16.30 -19.91
N ASN A 139 -18.70 17.13 -20.38
CA ASN A 139 -18.68 18.58 -20.21
C ASN A 139 -18.61 18.89 -18.71
N THR A 140 -17.41 19.17 -18.17
CA THR A 140 -17.21 19.71 -16.80
C THR A 140 -17.61 21.18 -16.77
N LYS A 141 -18.81 21.45 -17.29
CA LYS A 141 -19.58 22.67 -17.07
C LYS A 141 -20.90 22.26 -16.40
N GLY A 142 -20.77 21.54 -15.29
CA GLY A 142 -21.76 21.64 -14.24
C GLY A 142 -21.54 22.97 -13.57
N THR A 143 -22.33 23.98 -13.94
CA THR A 143 -22.68 25.04 -12.99
C THR A 143 -23.07 24.34 -11.69
N PRO A 144 -22.52 24.70 -10.51
CA PRO A 144 -22.94 24.12 -9.25
C PRO A 144 -24.36 24.63 -8.97
N THR A 145 -25.32 24.04 -9.66
CA THR A 145 -26.73 24.16 -9.33
C THR A 145 -26.94 23.03 -8.35
N ASP A 146 -27.41 23.40 -7.17
CA ASP A 146 -27.73 22.55 -6.02
C ASP A 146 -28.49 21.27 -6.40
N THR A 147 -27.78 20.25 -6.87
CA THR A 147 -28.17 18.88 -6.57
C THR A 147 -27.60 18.57 -5.20
N GLN A 148 -28.33 19.04 -4.18
CA GLN A 148 -28.37 18.38 -2.89
C GLN A 148 -28.60 16.89 -3.16
N SER A 149 -27.51 16.13 -3.12
CA SER A 149 -27.58 14.68 -3.03
C SER A 149 -28.38 14.38 -1.77
N ALA A 150 -29.48 13.65 -1.94
CA ALA A 150 -30.45 13.31 -0.91
C ALA A 150 -29.92 12.34 0.16
N GLN A 151 -28.63 12.43 0.52
CA GLN A 151 -27.98 11.63 1.56
C GLN A 151 -26.94 12.38 2.39
N SER A 152 -26.94 13.72 2.41
CA SER A 152 -26.47 14.40 3.63
C SER A 152 -27.62 14.31 4.64
N MET A 153 -27.45 13.59 5.74
CA MET A 153 -28.29 13.78 6.93
C MET A 153 -28.51 15.28 7.10
N SER A 154 -29.76 15.72 7.26
CA SER A 154 -30.07 17.14 7.42
C SER A 154 -29.35 17.66 8.66
N ILE A 155 -28.19 18.27 8.45
CA ILE A 155 -27.43 18.95 9.47
C ILE A 155 -28.31 20.14 9.90
N ALA A 156 -28.63 20.22 11.19
CA ALA A 156 -29.43 21.30 11.74
C ALA A 156 -28.83 22.67 11.34
N PRO A 157 -29.67 23.66 10.96
CA PRO A 157 -29.18 24.94 10.48
C PRO A 157 -28.28 25.60 11.54
N GLY A 158 -27.01 25.85 11.19
CA GLY A 158 -26.01 26.49 12.05
C GLY A 158 -24.83 25.60 12.47
N PHE A 159 -24.86 24.29 12.20
CA PHE A 159 -23.71 23.43 12.50
C PHE A 159 -22.63 23.56 11.41
N LYS A 160 -21.48 24.11 11.78
CA LYS A 160 -20.27 24.09 10.94
C LYS A 160 -19.50 22.80 11.27
N PRO A 161 -19.41 21.83 10.35
CA PRO A 161 -18.64 20.62 10.59
C PRO A 161 -17.19 20.97 10.89
N THR A 162 -16.62 20.31 11.90
CA THR A 162 -15.21 20.48 12.27
C THR A 162 -14.31 20.02 11.11
N LEU A 163 -13.04 20.47 11.09
CA LEU A 163 -12.11 20.17 9.99
C LEU A 163 -11.87 18.65 9.79
N VAL A 164 -12.13 17.85 10.82
CA VAL A 164 -12.07 16.38 10.82
C VAL A 164 -13.35 15.74 10.26
N GLN A 165 -14.48 16.44 10.34
CA GLN A 165 -15.79 16.00 9.83
C GLN A 165 -16.04 16.47 8.39
N GLN A 166 -15.23 17.39 7.88
CA GLN A 166 -15.28 17.77 6.48
C GLN A 166 -14.65 16.63 5.65
N PRO A 167 -15.34 16.11 4.62
CA PRO A 167 -14.73 15.15 3.72
C PRO A 167 -13.50 15.81 3.10
N SER A 168 -12.31 15.26 3.37
CA SER A 168 -11.02 15.83 2.95
C SER A 168 -10.86 15.89 1.43
N PHE A 169 -11.70 15.14 0.70
CA PHE A 169 -11.85 15.15 -0.76
C PHE A 169 -13.22 14.55 -1.12
N GLN A 170 -13.78 14.88 -2.30
CA GLN A 170 -14.97 14.20 -2.81
C GLN A 170 -14.61 12.76 -3.21
N VAL A 171 -15.10 11.76 -2.47
CA VAL A 171 -15.00 10.34 -2.85
C VAL A 171 -15.88 10.13 -4.08
N THR A 172 -15.31 9.63 -5.18
CA THR A 172 -16.11 9.30 -6.35
C THR A 172 -16.99 8.08 -6.07
N MET A 173 -18.17 8.02 -6.68
CA MET A 173 -19.04 6.84 -6.56
C MET A 173 -18.36 5.55 -7.06
N ALA A 174 -17.40 5.68 -7.98
CA ALA A 174 -16.59 4.57 -8.46
C ALA A 174 -15.66 4.03 -7.36
N ASP A 175 -14.97 4.91 -6.63
CA ASP A 175 -14.05 4.51 -5.55
C ASP A 175 -14.81 3.90 -4.37
N LEU A 176 -15.98 4.45 -4.03
CA LEU A 176 -16.85 3.88 -3.01
C LEU A 176 -17.33 2.47 -3.41
N THR A 177 -17.72 2.29 -4.67
CA THR A 177 -18.17 0.99 -5.17
C THR A 177 -17.03 -0.05 -5.17
N ARG A 178 -15.79 0.36 -5.45
CA ARG A 178 -14.61 -0.50 -5.32
C ARG A 178 -14.38 -0.92 -3.87
N LEU A 179 -14.42 0.03 -2.94
CA LEU A 179 -14.25 -0.26 -1.51
C LEU A 179 -15.33 -1.24 -1.01
N MET A 180 -16.60 -1.04 -1.41
CA MET A 180 -17.68 -1.97 -1.08
C MET A 180 -17.47 -3.36 -1.69
N ALA A 181 -16.99 -3.44 -2.94
CA ALA A 181 -16.68 -4.72 -3.58
C ALA A 181 -15.55 -5.46 -2.85
N HIS A 182 -14.50 -4.75 -2.42
CA HIS A 182 -13.39 -5.30 -1.63
C HIS A 182 -13.89 -5.89 -0.31
N GLN A 183 -14.75 -5.17 0.40
CA GLN A 183 -15.30 -5.64 1.67
C GLN A 183 -16.29 -6.78 1.50
N ALA A 184 -17.12 -6.76 0.46
CA ALA A 184 -18.00 -7.87 0.13
C ALA A 184 -17.18 -9.15 -0.12
N GLY A 185 -16.03 -9.04 -0.80
CA GLY A 185 -15.06 -10.12 -0.97
C GLY A 185 -14.56 -10.69 0.36
N ARG A 186 -14.12 -9.82 1.26
CA ARG A 186 -13.70 -10.24 2.61
C ARG A 186 -14.85 -10.89 3.38
N ALA A 187 -16.06 -10.32 3.34
CA ALA A 187 -17.22 -10.86 4.03
C ALA A 187 -17.53 -12.30 3.61
N ILE A 188 -17.57 -12.59 2.30
CA ILE A 188 -17.81 -13.97 1.83
C ILE A 188 -16.66 -14.92 2.18
N GLY A 189 -15.43 -14.43 2.34
CA GLY A 189 -14.28 -15.26 2.75
C GLY A 189 -14.45 -15.86 4.15
N TYR A 190 -15.21 -15.22 5.03
CA TYR A 190 -15.54 -15.77 6.35
C TYR A 190 -16.49 -16.96 6.30
N SER A 191 -17.19 -17.21 5.18
CA SER A 191 -17.96 -18.46 5.00
C SER A 191 -17.05 -19.71 5.02
N GLY A 192 -15.76 -19.56 4.69
CA GLY A 192 -14.74 -20.58 4.85
C GLY A 192 -14.16 -20.65 6.27
N SER A 193 -14.92 -20.26 7.29
CA SER A 193 -14.46 -20.32 8.67
C SER A 193 -15.56 -20.81 9.60
N ASN A 194 -15.17 -21.58 10.61
CA ASN A 194 -16.04 -21.94 11.73
C ASN A 194 -15.98 -20.85 12.81
N VAL A 195 -15.62 -19.59 12.49
CA VAL A 195 -15.85 -18.50 13.43
C VAL A 195 -17.34 -18.50 13.69
N LEU A 196 -17.74 -18.81 14.92
CA LEU A 196 -19.07 -18.46 15.36
C LEU A 196 -19.15 -16.94 15.20
N PHE A 197 -19.85 -16.49 14.17
CA PHE A 197 -20.22 -15.10 14.02
C PHE A 197 -21.15 -14.77 15.18
N ASP A 198 -20.56 -14.44 16.31
CA ASP A 198 -21.28 -13.89 17.44
C ASP A 198 -21.66 -12.44 17.10
N ASP A 199 -22.46 -11.80 17.96
CA ASP A 199 -22.94 -10.42 17.79
C ASP A 199 -21.80 -9.36 17.67
N SER A 200 -20.54 -9.78 17.76
CA SER A 200 -19.34 -8.95 17.59
C SER A 200 -18.87 -8.76 16.13
N PHE A 201 -19.39 -9.53 15.17
CA PHE A 201 -19.02 -9.34 13.77
C PHE A 201 -19.72 -8.12 13.17
N SER A 202 -18.91 -7.14 12.74
CA SER A 202 -19.39 -5.97 12.02
C SER A 202 -18.46 -5.60 10.86
N LEU A 203 -19.08 -5.21 9.75
CA LEU A 203 -18.43 -4.58 8.60
C LEU A 203 -18.72 -3.09 8.68
N ASP A 204 -17.68 -2.29 8.96
CA ASP A 204 -17.78 -0.83 8.99
C ASP A 204 -17.07 -0.23 7.77
N LEU A 205 -17.82 0.58 7.00
CA LEU A 205 -17.32 1.31 5.85
C LEU A 205 -17.04 2.77 6.25
N ASP A 206 -15.77 3.07 6.54
CA ASP A 206 -15.33 4.45 6.74
C ASP A 206 -14.96 5.09 5.39
N VAL A 207 -15.89 5.88 4.89
CA VAL A 207 -15.76 6.61 3.63
C VAL A 207 -14.70 7.73 3.73
N ASN A 208 -14.44 8.26 4.92
CA ASN A 208 -13.47 9.34 5.13
C ASN A 208 -12.04 8.80 5.14
N ASP A 209 -11.82 7.66 5.80
CA ASP A 209 -10.51 7.00 5.81
C ASP A 209 -10.25 6.16 4.55
N ARG A 210 -11.27 5.94 3.70
CA ARG A 210 -11.23 4.97 2.57
C ARG A 210 -10.84 3.56 3.01
N VAL A 211 -11.03 3.27 4.28
CA VAL A 211 -10.72 1.99 4.89
C VAL A 211 -12.04 1.41 5.34
N ALA A 212 -12.16 0.11 5.17
CA ALA A 212 -13.26 -0.60 5.79
C ALA A 212 -12.71 -1.76 6.58
N ARG A 213 -13.21 -1.87 7.82
CA ARG A 213 -12.66 -2.72 8.86
C ARG A 213 -13.65 -3.81 9.18
N VAL A 214 -13.11 -5.01 9.37
CA VAL A 214 -13.86 -6.15 9.91
C VAL A 214 -13.42 -6.32 11.35
N TYR A 215 -14.36 -6.18 12.27
CA TYR A 215 -14.12 -6.39 13.70
C TYR A 215 -14.52 -7.81 14.08
N SER A 216 -13.63 -8.51 14.81
CA SER A 216 -13.88 -9.83 15.39
C SER A 216 -13.06 -9.97 16.67
N ASN A 217 -13.68 -10.40 17.78
CA ASN A 217 -13.04 -10.51 19.10
C ASN A 217 -12.36 -11.87 19.34
N THR A 218 -12.00 -12.60 18.28
CA THR A 218 -11.52 -13.98 18.42
C THR A 218 -10.03 -13.99 18.79
N ASN A 219 -9.67 -14.67 19.88
CA ASN A 219 -8.27 -14.93 20.22
C ASN A 219 -7.68 -15.88 19.16
N LEU A 220 -6.69 -15.40 18.40
CA LEU A 220 -6.18 -16.09 17.23
C LEU A 220 -4.97 -16.97 17.60
N ILE A 221 -5.10 -18.29 17.48
CA ILE A 221 -3.96 -19.22 17.55
C ILE A 221 -3.35 -19.34 16.15
N HIS A 222 -2.02 -19.23 16.07
CA HIS A 222 -1.25 -19.28 14.83
C HIS A 222 -1.04 -20.71 14.30
N SER A 223 -2.11 -21.45 14.01
CA SER A 223 -2.02 -22.77 13.35
C SER A 223 -1.76 -22.65 11.84
N GLU A 224 -1.23 -23.69 11.20
CA GLU A 224 -0.99 -23.72 9.75
C GLU A 224 -2.31 -23.48 8.97
N GLU A 225 -3.39 -24.16 9.36
CA GLU A 225 -4.70 -24.03 8.73
C GLU A 225 -5.26 -22.61 8.85
N PHE A 226 -5.09 -22.00 10.03
CA PHE A 226 -5.53 -20.63 10.27
C PHE A 226 -4.73 -19.62 9.44
N MET A 227 -3.40 -19.76 9.37
CA MET A 227 -2.57 -18.91 8.53
C MET A 227 -2.94 -19.06 7.05
N ASN A 228 -3.20 -20.29 6.59
CA ASN A 228 -3.65 -20.54 5.23
C ASN A 228 -4.98 -19.85 4.93
N TRP A 229 -5.98 -19.96 5.80
CA TRP A 229 -7.23 -19.22 5.67
C TRP A 229 -7.02 -17.70 5.69
N ARG A 230 -6.18 -17.19 6.59
CA ARG A 230 -5.90 -15.75 6.70
C ARG A 230 -5.21 -15.20 5.45
N LEU A 231 -4.32 -15.97 4.80
CA LEU A 231 -3.75 -15.63 3.50
C LEU A 231 -4.84 -15.48 2.42
N HIS A 232 -5.83 -16.37 2.41
CA HIS A 232 -6.96 -16.27 1.48
C HIS A 232 -7.82 -15.04 1.80
N MET A 233 -8.09 -14.77 3.08
CA MET A 233 -8.85 -13.59 3.51
C MET A 233 -8.24 -12.26 3.06
N LEU A 234 -6.91 -12.14 3.07
CA LEU A 234 -6.21 -10.95 2.58
C LEU A 234 -6.38 -10.77 1.06
N MET A 235 -6.46 -11.87 0.30
CA MET A 235 -6.60 -11.81 -1.16
C MET A 235 -8.06 -11.72 -1.64
N MET A 236 -9.03 -12.16 -0.84
CA MET A 236 -10.46 -12.19 -1.21
C MET A 236 -11.01 -10.83 -1.63
N GLY A 237 -10.58 -9.74 -0.98
CA GLY A 237 -11.03 -8.39 -1.35
C GLY A 237 -10.59 -8.01 -2.77
N SER A 238 -9.30 -8.17 -3.06
CA SER A 238 -8.73 -7.89 -4.39
C SER A 238 -9.30 -8.78 -5.50
N ALA A 239 -9.64 -10.03 -5.17
CA ALA A 239 -10.29 -10.96 -6.08
C ALA A 239 -11.73 -10.52 -6.40
N ALA A 240 -12.50 -10.08 -5.41
CA ALA A 240 -13.85 -9.58 -5.61
C ALA A 240 -13.88 -8.28 -6.42
N GLU A 241 -12.93 -7.37 -6.20
CA GLU A 241 -12.76 -6.18 -7.04
C GLU A 241 -12.51 -6.55 -8.51
N SER A 242 -11.62 -7.53 -8.75
CA SER A 242 -11.33 -8.01 -10.10
C SER A 242 -12.57 -8.60 -10.78
N VAL A 243 -13.35 -9.43 -10.08
CA VAL A 243 -14.56 -10.07 -10.63
C VAL A 243 -15.70 -9.08 -10.89
N LEU A 244 -15.92 -8.10 -10.00
CA LEU A 244 -17.03 -7.16 -10.11
C LEU A 244 -16.72 -5.93 -10.97
N VAL A 245 -15.51 -5.38 -10.84
CA VAL A 245 -15.12 -4.09 -11.44
C VAL A 245 -14.12 -4.28 -12.58
N GLY A 246 -13.40 -5.41 -12.64
CA GLY A 246 -12.38 -5.68 -13.66
C GLY A 246 -11.03 -4.99 -13.39
N SER A 247 -10.84 -4.42 -12.20
CA SER A 247 -9.61 -3.71 -11.81
C SER A 247 -9.37 -3.82 -10.31
N SER A 248 -8.11 -3.90 -9.88
CA SER A 248 -7.72 -3.80 -8.47
C SER A 248 -7.48 -2.35 -8.03
N SER A 249 -7.80 -2.03 -6.78
CA SER A 249 -7.66 -0.70 -6.20
C SER A 249 -6.46 -0.60 -5.24
N GLN A 250 -6.14 0.63 -4.82
CA GLN A 250 -5.13 0.86 -3.79
C GLN A 250 -5.55 0.36 -2.39
N ALA A 251 -6.84 0.05 -2.17
CA ALA A 251 -7.30 -0.52 -0.89
C ALA A 251 -6.68 -1.90 -0.61
N ALA A 252 -6.22 -2.60 -1.65
CA ALA A 252 -5.56 -3.90 -1.51
C ALA A 252 -4.06 -3.81 -1.12
N LEU A 253 -3.42 -2.64 -1.10
CA LEU A 253 -1.97 -2.53 -0.85
C LEU A 253 -1.57 -2.98 0.55
N ASP A 254 -2.34 -2.62 1.57
CA ASP A 254 -2.10 -3.04 2.96
C ASP A 254 -2.31 -4.54 3.13
N ASP A 255 -3.34 -5.08 2.45
CA ASP A 255 -3.64 -6.51 2.44
C ASP A 255 -2.53 -7.31 1.74
N LEU A 256 -1.96 -6.80 0.64
CA LEU A 256 -0.83 -7.41 -0.08
C LEU A 256 0.46 -7.38 0.75
N THR A 257 0.72 -6.29 1.46
CA THR A 257 1.91 -6.16 2.32
C THR A 257 1.79 -7.12 3.51
N SER A 258 0.60 -7.20 4.12
CA SER A 258 0.29 -8.16 5.19
C SER A 258 0.35 -9.60 4.70
N PHE A 259 -0.02 -9.85 3.44
CA PHE A 259 0.07 -11.17 2.82
C PHE A 259 1.52 -11.64 2.75
N ASP A 260 2.44 -10.77 2.33
CA ASP A 260 3.84 -11.14 2.16
C ASP A 260 4.54 -11.48 3.48
N ASP A 261 4.24 -10.72 4.54
CA ASP A 261 4.73 -11.03 5.89
C ASP A 261 4.16 -12.37 6.38
N LEU A 262 2.84 -12.55 6.30
CA LEU A 262 2.18 -13.78 6.74
C LEU A 262 2.63 -15.00 5.91
N ALA A 263 2.81 -14.86 4.60
CA ALA A 263 3.26 -15.92 3.71
C ALA A 263 4.66 -16.40 4.08
N SER A 264 5.53 -15.48 4.51
CA SER A 264 6.86 -15.86 4.98
C SER A 264 6.79 -16.73 6.24
N ARG A 265 5.91 -16.41 7.20
CA ARG A 265 5.71 -17.19 8.44
C ARG A 265 5.01 -18.52 8.17
N TYR A 266 4.05 -18.52 7.26
CA TYR A 266 3.36 -19.74 6.81
C TYR A 266 4.33 -20.74 6.17
N LEU A 267 5.22 -20.27 5.29
CA LEU A 267 6.21 -21.12 4.64
C LEU A 267 7.30 -21.62 5.59
N THR A 268 7.61 -20.91 6.67
CA THR A 268 8.51 -21.42 7.73
C THR A 268 7.88 -22.50 8.60
N LEU A 269 6.56 -22.50 8.76
CA LEU A 269 5.84 -23.49 9.57
C LEU A 269 5.65 -24.82 8.84
N ARG A 270 5.50 -24.78 7.51
CA ARG A 270 5.51 -26.01 6.71
C ARG A 270 6.86 -26.69 6.88
N MET A 271 6.84 -28.01 7.07
CA MET A 271 7.99 -28.92 7.21
C MET A 271 8.87 -29.01 5.93
N ASP A 272 8.96 -27.94 5.16
CA ASP A 272 9.81 -27.81 4.00
C ASP A 272 11.15 -27.23 4.48
N ARG A 273 12.13 -28.11 4.75
CA ARG A 273 13.48 -27.83 5.33
C ARG A 273 14.32 -26.80 4.55
N THR A 274 13.76 -26.16 3.54
CA THR A 274 14.43 -25.28 2.58
C THR A 274 14.04 -23.80 2.72
N PHE A 275 13.17 -23.44 3.67
CA PHE A 275 12.70 -22.07 3.85
C PHE A 275 13.14 -21.46 5.19
N ASN A 276 14.23 -20.68 5.15
CA ASN A 276 14.70 -19.92 6.32
C ASN A 276 13.96 -18.57 6.43
N ALA A 277 13.62 -18.18 7.66
CA ALA A 277 12.95 -16.91 7.94
C ALA A 277 13.77 -15.71 7.42
N THR A 278 15.08 -15.74 7.66
CA THR A 278 16.05 -14.75 7.22
C THR A 278 16.94 -15.34 6.12
N PRO A 279 16.88 -14.83 4.87
CA PRO A 279 17.76 -15.31 3.81
C PRO A 279 19.20 -14.87 4.11
N ILE A 280 20.15 -15.81 4.03
CA ILE A 280 21.58 -15.54 4.29
C ILE A 280 22.26 -15.06 3.00
N ASN A 281 21.81 -15.57 1.85
CA ASN A 281 22.38 -15.28 0.54
C ASN A 281 21.32 -14.72 -0.44
N MET A 282 21.77 -13.96 -1.44
CA MET A 282 20.92 -13.41 -2.51
C MET A 282 20.18 -14.50 -3.29
N HIS A 283 20.79 -15.68 -3.46
CA HIS A 283 20.14 -16.84 -4.08
C HIS A 283 18.95 -17.36 -3.25
N GLU A 284 19.10 -17.44 -1.93
CA GLU A 284 18.00 -17.84 -1.04
C GLU A 284 16.89 -16.79 -1.01
N ALA A 285 17.26 -15.51 -1.05
CA ALA A 285 16.28 -14.42 -1.16
C ALA A 285 15.44 -14.53 -2.45
N GLN A 286 16.07 -14.91 -3.57
CA GLN A 286 15.36 -15.13 -4.83
C GLN A 286 14.45 -16.36 -4.77
N ILE A 287 14.90 -17.47 -4.19
CA ILE A 287 14.06 -18.66 -3.98
C ILE A 287 12.86 -18.30 -3.09
N LYS A 288 13.08 -17.59 -1.99
CA LYS A 288 12.03 -17.11 -1.09
C LYS A 288 11.00 -16.26 -1.82
N ALA A 289 11.45 -15.26 -2.57
CA ALA A 289 10.58 -14.39 -3.35
C ALA A 289 9.76 -15.20 -4.39
N SER A 290 10.39 -16.16 -5.07
CA SER A 290 9.71 -17.02 -6.04
C SER A 290 8.62 -17.89 -5.40
N ARG A 291 8.88 -18.46 -4.21
CA ARG A 291 7.91 -19.28 -3.48
C ARG A 291 6.74 -18.47 -2.97
N ILE A 292 6.99 -17.28 -2.41
CA ILE A 292 5.92 -16.36 -2.00
C ILE A 292 5.08 -15.95 -3.21
N ALA A 293 5.70 -15.65 -4.35
CA ALA A 293 4.96 -15.32 -5.58
C ALA A 293 4.11 -16.49 -6.09
N MET A 294 4.62 -17.72 -6.06
CA MET A 294 3.86 -18.93 -6.42
C MET A 294 2.68 -19.16 -5.46
N LEU A 295 2.91 -19.01 -4.15
CA LEU A 295 1.86 -19.12 -3.14
C LEU A 295 0.79 -18.04 -3.36
N ARG A 296 1.20 -16.79 -3.58
CA ARG A 296 0.29 -15.67 -3.87
C ARG A 296 -0.58 -15.95 -5.08
N LYS A 297 0.00 -16.43 -6.17
CA LYS A 297 -0.75 -16.79 -7.38
C LYS A 297 -1.75 -17.93 -7.09
N SER A 298 -1.31 -19.01 -6.45
CA SER A 298 -2.17 -20.14 -6.11
C SER A 298 -3.34 -19.75 -5.21
N VAL A 299 -3.10 -18.91 -4.20
CA VAL A 299 -4.14 -18.39 -3.31
C VAL A 299 -5.09 -17.47 -4.07
N TYR A 300 -4.55 -16.55 -4.88
CA TYR A 300 -5.35 -15.62 -5.66
C TYR A 300 -6.26 -16.33 -6.66
N ASP A 301 -5.76 -17.33 -7.38
CA ASP A 301 -6.53 -18.10 -8.36
C ASP A 301 -7.73 -18.80 -7.70
N ARG A 302 -7.54 -19.36 -6.48
CA ARG A 302 -8.63 -19.91 -5.67
C ARG A 302 -9.62 -18.84 -5.23
N CYS A 303 -9.15 -17.72 -4.69
CA CYS A 303 -10.01 -16.60 -4.28
C CYS A 303 -10.83 -16.05 -5.45
N HIS A 304 -10.21 -15.93 -6.63
CA HIS A 304 -10.86 -15.46 -7.84
C HIS A 304 -11.95 -16.44 -8.31
N ALA A 305 -11.67 -17.75 -8.31
CA ALA A 305 -12.68 -18.77 -8.60
C ALA A 305 -13.87 -18.69 -7.63
N THR A 306 -13.59 -18.61 -6.31
CA THR A 306 -14.65 -18.42 -5.30
C THR A 306 -15.48 -17.16 -5.56
N CYS A 307 -14.84 -16.03 -5.87
CA CYS A 307 -15.55 -14.78 -6.16
C CYS A 307 -16.37 -14.86 -7.45
N ALA A 308 -15.86 -15.56 -8.48
CA ALA A 308 -16.56 -15.75 -9.74
C ALA A 308 -17.84 -16.58 -9.56
N ASP A 309 -17.76 -17.68 -8.81
CA ASP A 309 -18.91 -18.54 -8.51
C ASP A 309 -19.98 -17.84 -7.68
N ASN A 310 -19.57 -16.86 -6.85
CA ASN A 310 -20.42 -16.11 -5.94
C ASN A 310 -20.71 -14.67 -6.39
N ARG A 311 -20.55 -14.37 -7.68
CA ARG A 311 -20.71 -13.02 -8.23
C ARG A 311 -22.04 -12.37 -7.86
N GLN A 312 -23.13 -13.13 -7.87
CA GLN A 312 -24.46 -12.60 -7.52
C GLN A 312 -24.54 -12.21 -6.03
N THR A 313 -24.05 -13.06 -5.13
CA THR A 313 -24.03 -12.80 -3.69
C THR A 313 -23.18 -11.56 -3.38
N LEU A 314 -22.03 -11.41 -4.05
CA LEU A 314 -21.17 -10.23 -3.94
C LEU A 314 -21.91 -8.95 -4.39
N ALA A 315 -22.61 -8.99 -5.52
CA ALA A 315 -23.39 -7.85 -6.00
C ALA A 315 -24.52 -7.45 -5.04
N ASP A 316 -25.18 -8.43 -4.41
CA ASP A 316 -26.22 -8.19 -3.42
C ASP A 316 -25.65 -7.55 -2.14
N LEU A 317 -24.48 -8.02 -1.66
CA LEU A 317 -23.79 -7.43 -0.52
C LEU A 317 -23.37 -5.98 -0.81
N VAL A 318 -22.86 -5.68 -2.00
CA VAL A 318 -22.51 -4.31 -2.41
C VAL A 318 -23.74 -3.39 -2.41
N LYS A 319 -24.90 -3.88 -2.89
CA LYS A 319 -26.15 -3.11 -2.81
C LYS A 319 -26.56 -2.83 -1.37
N LEU A 320 -26.40 -3.81 -0.48
CA LEU A 320 -26.73 -3.69 0.93
C LEU A 320 -25.81 -2.67 1.63
N MET A 321 -24.50 -2.74 1.37
CA MET A 321 -23.49 -1.77 1.82
C MET A 321 -23.74 -0.33 1.31
N ARG A 322 -24.36 -0.17 0.15
CA ARG A 322 -24.74 1.16 -0.37
C ARG A 322 -25.88 1.80 0.43
N THR A 323 -26.72 0.99 1.08
CA THR A 323 -27.84 1.49 1.88
C THR A 323 -27.50 1.68 3.35
N ARG A 324 -26.47 0.99 3.86
CA ARG A 324 -26.06 1.01 5.26
C ARG A 324 -24.54 0.98 5.36
N ASN A 325 -23.98 1.95 6.07
CA ASN A 325 -22.52 2.06 6.25
C ASN A 325 -21.95 0.98 7.18
N VAL A 326 -22.77 0.48 8.11
CA VAL A 326 -22.40 -0.60 9.04
C VAL A 326 -23.34 -1.77 8.83
N LEU A 327 -22.77 -2.96 8.63
CA LEU A 327 -23.54 -4.21 8.51
C LEU A 327 -23.20 -5.14 9.66
N THR A 328 -24.23 -5.57 10.38
CA THR A 328 -24.09 -6.57 11.45
C THR A 328 -24.20 -7.98 10.86
N TYR A 329 -23.81 -9.00 11.63
CA TYR A 329 -23.97 -10.39 11.20
C TYR A 329 -25.42 -10.74 10.83
N GLY A 330 -26.39 -10.25 11.61
CA GLY A 330 -27.82 -10.46 11.33
C GLY A 330 -28.25 -9.96 9.94
N ASP A 331 -27.63 -8.89 9.44
CA ASP A 331 -27.95 -8.31 8.13
C ASP A 331 -27.37 -9.13 6.97
N ILE A 332 -26.22 -9.78 7.17
CA ILE A 332 -25.48 -10.47 6.10
C ILE A 332 -25.63 -11.99 6.13
N ARG A 333 -26.15 -12.57 7.22
CA ARG A 333 -26.26 -14.02 7.42
C ARG A 333 -26.91 -14.74 6.24
N ALA A 334 -28.06 -14.26 5.77
CA ALA A 334 -28.78 -14.85 4.64
C ALA A 334 -28.02 -14.77 3.31
N HIS A 335 -27.06 -13.83 3.19
CA HIS A 335 -26.15 -13.76 2.04
C HIS A 335 -24.99 -14.75 2.20
N LEU A 336 -24.44 -14.88 3.41
CA LEU A 336 -23.33 -15.80 3.70
C LEU A 336 -23.74 -17.27 3.58
N GLU A 337 -24.96 -17.64 4.00
CA GLU A 337 -25.49 -19.01 3.85
C GLU A 337 -25.61 -19.47 2.38
N ARG A 338 -25.66 -18.52 1.43
CA ARG A 338 -25.74 -18.80 -0.02
C ARG A 338 -24.37 -18.91 -0.69
N VAL A 339 -23.29 -18.69 0.04
CA VAL A 339 -21.93 -18.72 -0.51
C VAL A 339 -21.53 -20.16 -0.82
N LYS A 340 -21.13 -20.40 -2.07
CA LYS A 340 -20.55 -21.67 -2.52
C LYS A 340 -19.05 -21.62 -2.32
N THR A 341 -18.53 -22.42 -1.39
CA THR A 341 -17.08 -22.60 -1.22
C THR A 341 -16.59 -23.70 -2.17
N PRO A 342 -15.62 -23.42 -3.05
CA PRO A 342 -15.06 -24.45 -3.92
C PRO A 342 -14.26 -25.48 -3.12
N GLU A 343 -14.10 -26.67 -3.69
CA GLU A 343 -13.35 -27.76 -3.07
C GLU A 343 -11.90 -27.34 -2.79
N GLY A 344 -11.44 -27.53 -1.56
CA GLY A 344 -10.10 -27.12 -1.12
C GLY A 344 -9.95 -25.65 -0.71
N PHE A 345 -11.04 -24.88 -0.59
CA PHE A 345 -10.99 -23.61 0.13
C PHE A 345 -10.67 -23.86 1.61
N PRO A 346 -9.72 -23.14 2.22
CA PRO A 346 -9.30 -23.43 3.59
C PRO A 346 -10.43 -23.16 4.57
N VAL A 347 -10.65 -24.10 5.49
CA VAL A 347 -11.59 -23.94 6.60
C VAL A 347 -10.81 -23.67 7.87
N ALA A 348 -10.90 -22.46 8.40
CA ALA A 348 -10.31 -22.15 9.70
C ALA A 348 -11.23 -22.65 10.83
N ARG A 349 -10.68 -23.44 11.75
CA ARG A 349 -11.32 -23.79 13.02
C ARG A 349 -10.80 -22.85 14.11
N PHE A 350 -11.70 -22.24 14.85
CA PHE A 350 -11.37 -21.37 15.97
C PHE A 350 -11.65 -22.16 17.24
N ASP A 351 -10.69 -22.16 18.17
CA ASP A 351 -10.90 -22.76 19.47
C ASP A 351 -11.79 -21.82 20.29
N ASP A 352 -13.06 -22.15 20.41
CA ASP A 352 -13.93 -21.49 21.37
C ASP A 352 -13.43 -21.76 22.79
N SER A 353 -13.72 -20.83 23.70
CA SER A 353 -13.46 -21.03 25.13
C SER A 353 -14.16 -22.30 25.68
N GLU A 354 -15.21 -22.79 25.04
CA GLU A 354 -15.80 -24.11 25.29
C GLU A 354 -14.94 -25.28 24.84
N ILE A 355 -14.26 -25.19 23.68
CA ILE A 355 -13.34 -26.23 23.20
C ILE A 355 -12.11 -26.28 24.09
N LEU A 356 -11.60 -25.14 24.53
CA LEU A 356 -10.50 -25.08 25.50
C LEU A 356 -10.91 -25.69 26.84
N LYS A 357 -12.12 -25.39 27.34
CA LYS A 357 -12.68 -26.03 28.55
C LYS A 357 -12.89 -27.53 28.35
N LYS A 358 -13.38 -27.97 27.19
CA LYS A 358 -13.58 -29.39 26.87
C LYS A 358 -12.26 -30.14 26.72
N ALA A 359 -11.23 -29.49 26.18
CA ALA A 359 -9.87 -30.03 26.11
C ALA A 359 -9.24 -30.12 27.51
N LEU A 360 -9.39 -29.10 28.36
CA LEU A 360 -8.95 -29.13 29.75
C LEU A 360 -9.66 -30.23 30.55
N LEU A 361 -10.98 -30.41 30.36
CA LEU A 361 -11.75 -31.49 30.98
C LEU A 361 -11.38 -32.88 30.43
N ALA A 362 -10.94 -32.98 29.17
CA ALA A 362 -10.43 -34.23 28.61
C ALA A 362 -9.03 -34.59 29.13
N PHE A 363 -8.26 -33.61 29.63
CA PHE A 363 -6.96 -33.83 30.27
C PHE A 363 -7.05 -34.25 31.74
N ASP A 364 -8.19 -34.03 32.42
CA ASP A 364 -8.42 -34.48 33.81
C ASP A 364 -8.57 -36.01 33.94
N ASP A 365 -8.82 -36.74 32.85
CA ASP A 365 -8.96 -38.22 32.86
C ASP A 365 -7.62 -38.96 32.63
N HIS A 366 -6.48 -38.27 32.61
CA HIS A 366 -5.18 -38.93 32.63
C HIS A 366 -4.76 -39.27 34.06
N GLN A 367 -5.12 -40.51 34.43
CA GLN A 367 -4.54 -41.37 35.45
C GLN A 367 -3.44 -40.68 36.27
N GLU A 368 -3.79 -40.27 37.50
CA GLU A 368 -2.80 -39.90 38.51
C GLU A 368 -1.68 -40.94 38.51
N VAL A 369 -0.51 -40.55 38.00
CA VAL A 369 0.71 -41.34 38.17
C VAL A 369 1.07 -41.17 39.63
N THR A 370 0.48 -42.01 40.47
CA THR A 370 0.96 -42.20 41.84
C THR A 370 2.43 -42.63 41.74
N MET A 371 3.30 -41.89 42.44
CA MET A 371 4.74 -42.18 42.53
C MET A 371 5.09 -43.52 43.19
N GLU A 372 4.13 -44.44 43.32
CA GLU A 372 4.33 -45.77 43.88
C GLU A 372 4.81 -46.79 42.84
N GLY A 373 4.70 -46.48 41.54
CA GLY A 373 5.19 -47.36 40.46
C GLY A 373 6.66 -47.15 40.03
N ALA A 374 7.32 -46.07 40.48
CA ALA A 374 8.66 -45.70 40.00
C ALA A 374 9.82 -46.42 40.71
N PHE A 375 9.55 -47.19 41.78
CA PHE A 375 10.60 -47.81 42.60
C PHE A 375 10.70 -49.34 42.51
N GLN A 376 9.96 -50.01 41.62
CA GLN A 376 10.00 -51.47 41.51
C GLN A 376 10.96 -52.02 40.43
N ASN A 377 11.64 -51.18 39.64
CA ASN A 377 12.52 -51.64 38.56
C ASN A 377 14.00 -51.23 38.67
N THR A 378 14.51 -51.04 39.89
CA THR A 378 15.95 -50.89 40.13
C THR A 378 16.45 -51.87 41.19
N THR A 379 16.40 -53.15 40.86
CA THR A 379 17.23 -54.19 41.48
C THR A 379 17.90 -55.00 40.37
N GLY A 380 19.17 -54.70 40.09
CA GLY A 380 19.97 -55.45 39.13
C GLY A 380 21.19 -54.72 38.59
N SER A 381 22.23 -54.61 39.42
CA SER A 381 23.67 -54.66 39.08
C SER A 381 24.25 -53.81 37.94
N ASP A 382 25.18 -52.95 38.35
CA ASP A 382 26.51 -52.69 37.77
C ASP A 382 26.63 -52.03 36.39
N GLN A 383 26.82 -50.70 36.41
CA GLN A 383 28.00 -50.03 35.85
C GLN A 383 27.97 -48.54 36.23
N VAL A 384 28.62 -48.23 37.36
CA VAL A 384 29.04 -46.88 37.75
C VAL A 384 30.45 -46.71 37.21
N GLU A 385 30.68 -45.65 36.44
CA GLU A 385 31.91 -44.83 36.37
C GLU A 385 32.03 -44.19 34.98
N THR A 386 31.55 -42.95 34.84
CA THR A 386 32.10 -41.82 34.04
C THR A 386 30.98 -40.84 33.64
N PHE A 387 30.45 -40.07 34.61
CA PHE A 387 29.59 -38.92 34.28
C PHE A 387 29.70 -37.73 35.26
N ASP A 388 30.69 -37.73 36.17
CA ASP A 388 30.87 -36.63 37.14
C ASP A 388 31.91 -35.57 36.72
N ASP A 389 32.72 -35.80 35.68
CA ASP A 389 33.73 -34.82 35.23
C ASP A 389 33.24 -33.84 34.15
N ALA A 390 32.06 -34.04 33.56
CA ALA A 390 31.56 -33.18 32.46
C ALA A 390 30.60 -32.06 32.91
N LEU A 391 30.15 -32.05 34.17
CA LEU A 391 29.19 -31.07 34.69
C LEU A 391 29.84 -29.92 35.49
N THR A 392 31.12 -30.05 35.85
CA THR A 392 31.84 -29.01 36.61
C THR A 392 32.48 -27.97 35.68
N GLU A 393 32.79 -28.31 34.42
CA GLU A 393 33.45 -27.38 33.48
C GLU A 393 32.49 -26.42 32.75
N GLN A 394 31.17 -26.66 32.84
CA GLN A 394 30.15 -25.83 32.18
C GLN A 394 29.52 -24.76 33.10
N MET A 395 29.78 -24.81 34.42
CA MET A 395 29.27 -23.82 35.38
C MET A 395 30.26 -22.68 35.70
N ASP A 396 31.55 -22.84 35.37
CA ASP A 396 32.56 -21.78 35.58
C ASP A 396 32.70 -20.81 34.39
N ALA A 397 32.09 -21.11 33.24
CA ALA A 397 32.15 -20.24 32.05
C ALA A 397 31.02 -19.19 31.96
N GLU A 398 29.97 -19.27 32.80
CA GLU A 398 28.84 -18.32 32.77
C GLU A 398 28.85 -17.27 33.90
N GLN A 399 29.90 -17.22 34.74
CA GLN A 399 30.03 -16.18 35.80
C GLN A 399 30.98 -15.01 35.46
N GLU A 400 31.54 -14.91 34.25
CA GLU A 400 32.51 -13.86 33.88
C GLU A 400 32.00 -12.81 32.86
N PHE A 401 30.69 -12.54 32.77
CA PHE A 401 30.17 -11.45 31.91
C PHE A 401 29.21 -10.44 32.57
N THR A 402 29.17 -10.36 33.91
CA THR A 402 28.44 -9.28 34.58
C THR A 402 29.26 -8.65 35.70
N ARG A 403 30.10 -7.65 35.34
CA ARG A 403 30.41 -6.52 36.21
C ARG A 403 30.45 -5.20 35.44
N PRO A 404 29.91 -4.10 36.01
CA PRO A 404 29.88 -2.79 35.40
C PRO A 404 31.18 -2.01 35.67
N CYS A 405 31.66 -1.23 34.71
CA CYS A 405 32.69 -0.23 34.90
C CYS A 405 32.17 1.17 34.53
N ASP A 406 32.59 2.12 35.36
CA ASP A 406 32.04 3.45 35.60
C ASP A 406 33.05 4.54 35.16
N ARG A 407 32.55 5.78 34.98
CA ARG A 407 33.27 7.09 34.84
C ARG A 407 34.03 7.40 33.54
N THR A 408 34.13 8.63 33.00
CA THR A 408 33.71 10.04 33.27
C THR A 408 34.01 10.82 31.96
N ASP A 409 33.34 11.92 31.56
CA ASP A 409 33.57 13.31 32.00
C ASP A 409 32.69 14.32 31.17
N PRO A 410 32.65 15.65 31.43
CA PRO A 410 31.43 16.38 31.81
C PRO A 410 31.01 17.56 30.92
N ALA A 411 29.80 18.09 31.16
CA ALA A 411 29.47 19.52 31.42
C ALA A 411 28.04 19.92 30.97
N ASN A 412 27.18 20.14 31.98
CA ASN A 412 26.21 21.24 32.14
C ASN A 412 25.32 21.71 30.96
N GLU A 413 24.00 21.64 31.11
CA GLU A 413 23.23 22.67 31.83
C GLU A 413 21.80 22.22 32.16
N VAL A 414 21.21 22.89 33.15
CA VAL A 414 20.14 22.45 34.07
C VAL A 414 18.87 23.27 33.85
N GLN A 415 17.68 22.67 34.02
CA GLN A 415 16.50 23.17 34.79
C GLN A 415 15.24 22.36 34.40
N SER A 416 14.69 21.45 35.22
CA SER A 416 13.97 21.60 36.51
C SER A 416 12.48 21.95 36.37
N GLY A 417 11.60 21.04 36.84
CA GLY A 417 10.18 21.31 37.15
C GLY A 417 9.28 20.06 37.04
N SER A 418 9.41 19.09 37.95
CA SER A 418 8.48 18.81 39.08
C SER A 418 7.15 18.12 38.69
N TYR A 419 7.07 16.83 39.05
CA TYR A 419 5.83 16.06 39.16
C TYR A 419 5.13 16.37 40.48
N THR A 420 3.81 16.51 40.46
CA THR A 420 2.98 16.37 41.67
C THR A 420 1.93 15.29 41.42
N ASN A 421 2.10 14.16 42.12
CA ASN A 421 1.06 13.16 42.35
C ASN A 421 0.05 13.71 43.35
N VAL A 422 -1.25 13.60 43.09
CA VAL A 422 -2.25 13.33 44.13
C VAL A 422 -3.37 12.46 43.56
N HIS A 423 -3.50 11.28 44.17
CA HIS A 423 -4.62 10.35 44.07
C HIS A 423 -5.98 11.02 44.43
N LYS A 424 -7.05 10.35 44.01
CA LYS A 424 -8.27 10.01 44.78
C LYS A 424 -9.60 10.74 44.46
N LEU A 425 -10.61 9.86 44.36
CA LEU A 425 -12.04 9.98 44.65
C LEU A 425 -13.01 10.44 43.54
N LEU A 426 -13.77 9.44 43.05
CA LEU A 426 -15.23 9.32 43.18
C LEU A 426 -16.06 10.58 42.89
N ALA A 427 -16.73 10.56 41.73
CA ALA A 427 -18.17 10.82 41.57
C ALA A 427 -18.66 10.09 40.32
#